data_AF-A0A1I7Y5D1-F1
#
_entry.id   AF-A0A1I7Y5D1-F1
#
_cell.length_a   1.000
_cell.length_b   1.000
_cell.length_c   1.000
_cell.angle_alpha   90.00
_cell.angle_beta   90.00
_cell.angle_gamma   90.00
#
_symmetry.space_group_name_H-M   'P 1'
#
loop_
_entity.id
_entity.type
_entity.pdbx_description
1 polymer ?
#
loop_
_entity_poly.entity_id
_entity_poly.type
_entity_poly.pdbx_seq_one_letter_code
_entity_poly.pdbx_strand_id
1 'polypeptide(L)'
;DYHVKIKFWSKGDLIHRLEKACDKAPFCETVNCYLCRNRFYNMQCTSWGEMICGAVLAYLLLCVGYYLSATIACCCFVGRASCRLTRAIFARLVNCLPLPRGHQPTASRPKRNAFEYRPSPQLASVVLIVCSVITTTHGCVETISITGRSNECVREQNGTVVCSFQETTSLTMIAQGGPTCISFRNHDGEVSGHLKISLNYLQLSCRKSSEFFTREYEIKHDSAQKCSGSGSCEYSDICQAIKTSDALAEFDGNANKFPGYTYCARSCGCFFCGCFYCTAGCLFYRTYAVPLSSTSYEVFSCPTWKVSTVLKLEFTRANVTETTEVKLFPGLSHGWNDLKLVLQAAQIAPMPLLNTRFVTDGHRTARYEPDDQVLKCANAEAAKNFNCTFPESSCRCDPRQSYTHCSCRRQTEEDL
;
A
#
# COMPACT_ATOMS: atom_id res chain seq x y z
N ASP A 1 14.13 -8.59 7.87
CA ASP A 1 14.88 -7.31 7.88
C ASP A 1 15.01 -6.73 6.48
N TYR A 2 15.28 -5.44 6.36
CA TYR A 2 15.60 -4.79 5.09
C TYR A 2 17.11 -4.55 5.04
N HIS A 3 17.78 -5.07 4.01
CA HIS A 3 19.20 -4.78 3.79
C HIS A 3 19.33 -3.52 2.93
N VAL A 4 19.77 -2.42 3.54
CA VAL A 4 20.02 -1.17 2.82
C VAL A 4 21.47 -1.15 2.39
N LYS A 5 21.69 -1.15 1.07
CA LYS A 5 23.00 -1.06 0.43
C LYS A 5 23.24 0.37 -0.04
N ILE A 6 24.11 1.09 0.66
CA ILE A 6 24.51 2.46 0.30
C ILE A 6 25.86 2.38 -0.42
N LYS A 7 25.94 2.98 -1.61
CA LYS A 7 27.13 3.01 -2.44
C LYS A 7 27.58 4.46 -2.63
N PHE A 8 28.80 4.77 -2.22
CA PHE A 8 29.40 6.09 -2.42
C PHE A 8 30.30 6.07 -3.65
N TRP A 9 30.06 7.01 -4.57
CA TRP A 9 30.78 7.12 -5.83
C TRP A 9 31.49 8.47 -5.92
N SER A 10 32.70 8.51 -6.45
CA SER A 10 33.37 9.75 -6.85
C SER A 10 34.16 9.53 -8.13
N LYS A 11 34.05 10.49 -9.05
CA LYS A 11 34.69 10.45 -10.38
C LYS A 11 34.45 9.15 -11.17
N GLY A 12 33.28 8.54 -10.97
CA GLY A 12 32.89 7.31 -11.66
C GLY A 12 33.32 6.01 -10.95
N ASP A 13 34.18 6.08 -9.94
CA ASP A 13 34.62 4.92 -9.18
C ASP A 13 33.85 4.75 -7.87
N LEU A 14 33.51 3.51 -7.55
CA LEU A 14 32.85 3.14 -6.29
C LEU A 14 33.88 3.17 -5.16
N ILE A 15 33.81 4.17 -4.29
CA ILE A 15 34.74 4.32 -3.16
C ILE A 15 34.36 3.40 -2.01
N HIS A 16 33.06 3.27 -1.71
CA HIS A 16 32.64 2.57 -0.50
C HIS A 16 31.26 1.93 -0.62
N ARG A 17 31.11 0.75 -0.01
CA ARG A 17 29.85 0.01 0.11
C ARG A 17 29.54 -0.21 1.58
N LEU A 18 28.45 0.39 2.04
CA LEU A 18 27.89 0.17 3.37
C LEU A 18 26.63 -0.69 3.22
N GLU A 19 26.58 -1.79 3.95
CA GLU A 19 25.41 -2.65 4.02
C GLU A 19 24.96 -2.72 5.47
N LYS A 20 23.77 -2.19 5.74
CA LYS A 20 23.19 -2.21 7.07
C LYS A 20 21.85 -2.93 7.02
N ALA A 21 21.71 -3.95 7.85
CA ALA A 21 20.42 -4.58 8.11
C ALA A 21 19.61 -3.64 9.02
N CYS A 22 18.42 -3.26 8.57
CA CYS A 22 17.45 -2.52 9.34
C CYS A 22 16.27 -3.43 9.64
N ASP A 23 15.94 -3.57 10.92
CA ASP A 23 14.78 -4.37 11.32
C ASP A 23 13.48 -3.73 10.83
N LYS A 24 12.51 -4.56 10.48
CA LYS A 24 11.21 -4.09 10.00
C LYS A 24 10.41 -3.57 11.20
N ALA A 25 10.40 -2.26 11.42
CA ALA A 25 9.53 -1.66 12.43
C ALA A 25 8.10 -1.50 11.88
N PRO A 26 7.05 -2.05 12.52
CA PRO A 26 5.67 -1.71 12.19
C PRO A 26 5.44 -0.20 12.32
N PHE A 27 4.53 0.36 11.50
CA PHE A 27 4.29 1.81 11.42
C PHE A 27 4.14 2.48 12.80
N CYS A 28 3.47 1.82 13.75
CA CYS A 28 3.26 2.36 15.10
C CYS A 28 4.56 2.55 15.90
N GLU A 29 5.62 1.77 15.64
CA GLU A 29 6.94 1.94 16.29
C GLU A 29 7.76 3.09 15.68
N THR A 30 7.38 3.58 14.50
CA THR A 30 8.01 4.75 13.89
C THR A 30 7.46 6.08 14.43
N VAL A 31 6.36 6.06 15.19
CA VAL A 31 5.71 7.25 15.78
C VAL A 31 6.26 7.51 17.19
N ASN A 32 7.45 8.12 17.27
CA ASN A 32 8.13 8.45 18.52
C ASN A 32 7.63 9.75 19.19
N CYS A 33 6.31 9.96 19.24
CA CYS A 33 5.72 11.10 19.95
C CYS A 33 4.47 10.66 20.71
N TYR A 34 4.28 11.17 21.93
CA TYR A 34 3.11 10.86 22.77
C TYR A 34 1.93 11.81 22.49
N LEU A 35 2.21 13.09 22.22
CA LEU A 35 1.21 14.13 21.92
C LEU A 35 1.56 14.79 20.59
N CYS A 36 1.07 14.21 19.49
CA CYS A 36 1.31 14.71 18.14
C CYS A 36 0.14 14.35 17.22
N ARG A 37 -0.05 15.15 16.17
CA ARG A 37 -1.13 14.99 15.20
C ARG A 37 -1.18 13.57 14.62
N ASN A 38 -0.02 13.01 14.29
CA ASN A 38 0.09 11.70 13.68
C ASN A 38 -0.38 10.56 14.59
N ARG A 39 -0.16 10.66 15.91
CA ARG A 39 -0.63 9.64 16.88
C ARG A 39 -2.11 9.80 17.19
N PHE A 40 -2.63 11.03 17.19
CA PHE A 40 -4.05 11.30 17.41
C PHE A 40 -4.95 10.73 16.30
N TYR A 41 -4.54 10.82 15.03
CA TYR A 41 -5.29 10.24 13.91
C TYR A 41 -5.14 8.71 13.78
N ASN A 42 -4.14 8.11 14.43
CA ASN A 42 -3.86 6.68 14.37
C ASN A 42 -4.03 6.05 15.75
N MET A 43 -5.27 6.09 16.27
CA MET A 43 -5.58 5.63 17.64
C MET A 43 -5.22 4.16 17.90
N GLN A 44 -5.21 3.33 16.85
CA GLN A 44 -4.76 1.94 16.86
C GLN A 44 -3.29 1.73 17.26
N CYS A 45 -2.47 2.78 17.24
CA CYS A 45 -1.07 2.73 17.67
C CYS A 45 -0.88 3.06 19.17
N THR A 46 -1.95 3.35 19.90
CA THR A 46 -1.91 3.67 21.33
C THR A 46 -2.01 2.40 22.16
N SER A 47 -1.16 2.25 23.17
CA SER A 47 -1.24 1.08 24.05
C SER A 47 -2.49 1.12 24.93
N TRP A 48 -2.99 -0.05 25.36
CA TRP A 48 -4.14 -0.12 26.28
C TRP A 48 -3.90 0.65 27.59
N GLY A 49 -2.66 0.66 28.09
CA GLY A 49 -2.29 1.43 29.29
C GLY A 49 -2.43 2.94 29.08
N GLU A 50 -1.97 3.47 27.96
CA GLU A 50 -2.08 4.89 27.63
C GLU A 50 -3.54 5.34 27.45
N MET A 51 -4.38 4.49 26.85
CA MET A 51 -5.83 4.76 26.74
C MET A 51 -6.51 4.83 28.10
N ILE A 52 -6.19 3.89 29.01
CA ILE A 52 -6.73 3.86 30.37
C ILE A 52 -6.26 5.09 31.15
N CYS A 53 -4.96 5.44 31.07
CA CYS A 53 -4.42 6.64 31.71
C CYS A 53 -5.09 7.92 31.19
N GLY A 54 -5.33 8.02 29.87
CA GLY A 54 -6.04 9.15 29.28
C GLY A 54 -7.49 9.26 29.77
N ALA A 55 -8.21 8.14 29.86
CA ALA A 55 -9.57 8.09 30.38
C ALA A 55 -9.65 8.50 31.86
N VAL A 56 -8.71 8.03 32.69
CA VAL A 56 -8.61 8.41 34.11
C VAL A 56 -8.31 9.89 34.25
N LEU A 57 -7.37 10.44 33.46
CA LEU A 57 -7.05 11.86 33.49
C LEU A 57 -8.26 12.72 33.10
N ALA A 58 -9.00 12.33 32.05
CA ALA A 58 -10.21 13.03 31.64
C ALA A 58 -11.30 12.98 32.72
N TYR A 59 -11.48 11.83 33.38
CA TYR A 59 -12.40 11.69 34.51
C TYR A 59 -12.02 12.60 35.69
N LEU A 60 -10.74 12.66 36.05
CA LEU A 60 -10.25 13.55 37.11
C LEU A 60 -10.49 15.02 36.78
N LEU A 61 -10.25 15.44 35.53
CA LEU A 61 -10.52 16.81 35.09
C LEU A 61 -12.01 17.17 35.17
N LEU A 62 -12.91 16.23 34.82
CA LEU A 62 -14.35 16.40 34.98
C LEU A 62 -14.76 16.53 36.46
N CYS A 63 -14.19 15.71 37.34
CA CYS A 63 -14.42 15.81 38.78
C CYS A 63 -13.96 17.18 39.32
N VAL A 64 -12.75 17.62 38.96
CA VAL A 64 -12.23 18.95 39.37
C VAL A 64 -13.13 20.07 38.86
N GLY A 65 -13.60 20.02 37.62
CA GLY A 65 -14.56 20.97 37.07
C GLY A 65 -15.88 20.99 37.84
N TYR A 66 -16.40 19.82 38.22
CA TYR A 66 -17.59 19.71 39.07
C TYR A 66 -17.38 20.36 40.44
N TYR A 67 -16.28 20.07 41.14
CA TYR A 67 -15.99 20.68 42.44
C TYR A 67 -15.77 22.19 42.36
N LEU A 68 -15.12 22.70 41.31
CA LEU A 68 -14.98 24.13 41.07
C LEU A 68 -16.33 24.81 40.84
N SER A 69 -17.22 24.20 40.06
CA SER A 69 -18.58 24.74 39.86
C SER A 69 -19.40 24.76 41.15
N ALA A 70 -19.27 23.71 41.98
CA ALA A 70 -19.96 23.60 43.26
C ALA A 70 -19.45 24.62 44.29
N THR A 71 -18.13 24.85 44.36
CA THR A 71 -17.53 25.86 45.23
C THR A 71 -17.93 27.28 44.82
N ILE A 72 -17.91 27.61 43.52
CA ILE A 72 -18.40 28.90 43.01
C ILE A 72 -19.87 29.11 43.36
N ALA A 73 -20.72 28.10 43.19
CA ALA A 73 -22.13 28.16 43.55
C ALA A 73 -22.33 28.40 45.07
N CYS A 74 -21.54 27.74 45.92
CA CYS A 74 -21.56 27.91 47.37
C CYS A 74 -21.13 29.33 47.77
N CYS A 75 -20.02 29.84 47.22
CA CYS A 75 -19.55 31.21 47.45
C CYS A 75 -20.62 32.25 47.04
N CYS A 76 -21.30 32.03 45.91
CA CYS A 76 -22.39 32.89 45.46
C CYS A 76 -23.59 32.85 46.42
N PHE A 77 -23.91 31.68 46.99
CA PHE A 77 -24.99 31.54 47.96
C PHE A 77 -24.68 32.28 49.26
N VAL A 78 -23.46 32.12 49.80
CA VAL A 78 -23.01 32.82 51.01
C VAL A 78 -22.96 34.33 50.79
N GLY A 79 -22.46 34.80 49.64
CA GLY A 79 -22.46 36.22 49.28
C GLY A 79 -23.87 36.82 49.17
N ARG A 80 -24.84 36.06 48.65
CA ARG A 80 -26.24 36.50 48.63
C ARG A 80 -26.86 36.51 50.02
N ALA A 81 -26.54 35.54 50.88
CA ALA A 81 -27.02 35.49 52.25
C ALA A 81 -26.47 36.65 53.10
N SER A 82 -25.17 36.97 52.97
CA SER A 82 -24.55 38.11 53.66
C SER A 82 -25.11 39.45 53.19
N CYS A 83 -25.37 39.62 51.90
CA CYS A 83 -26.05 40.81 51.36
C CYS A 83 -27.51 40.95 51.87
N ARG A 84 -28.22 39.83 52.06
CA ARG A 84 -29.57 39.85 52.63
C ARG A 84 -29.54 40.20 54.12
N LEU A 85 -28.58 39.67 54.87
CA LEU A 85 -28.41 39.95 56.29
C LEU A 85 -28.03 41.41 56.53
N THR A 86 -27.09 41.96 55.77
CA THR A 86 -26.71 43.38 55.83
C THR A 86 -27.87 44.31 55.48
N ARG A 87 -28.65 43.99 54.44
CA ARG A 87 -29.89 44.74 54.13
C ARG A 87 -30.93 44.65 55.25
N ALA A 88 -31.09 43.49 55.88
CA ALA A 88 -32.03 43.32 56.99
C ALA A 88 -31.61 44.11 58.25
N ILE A 89 -30.32 44.12 58.56
CA ILE A 89 -29.74 44.91 59.67
C ILE A 89 -29.90 46.41 59.38
N PHE A 90 -29.58 46.85 58.15
CA PHE A 90 -29.72 48.25 57.74
C PHE A 90 -31.19 48.70 57.76
N ALA A 91 -32.12 47.88 57.29
CA ALA A 91 -33.56 48.17 57.36
C ALA A 91 -34.08 48.26 58.81
N ARG A 92 -33.56 47.44 59.73
CA ARG A 92 -33.89 47.55 61.16
C ARG A 92 -33.31 48.82 61.80
N LEU A 93 -32.08 49.21 61.45
CA LEU A 93 -31.47 50.46 61.91
C LEU A 93 -32.23 51.70 61.42
N VAL A 94 -32.64 51.71 60.15
CA VAL A 94 -33.44 52.82 59.58
C VAL A 94 -34.83 52.92 60.22
N ASN A 95 -35.44 51.78 60.61
CA ASN A 95 -36.74 51.77 61.30
C ASN A 95 -36.66 52.08 62.81
N CYS A 96 -35.47 52.22 63.40
CA CYS A 96 -35.28 52.62 64.80
C CYS A 96 -35.06 54.14 64.96
N LEU A 97 -34.99 54.90 63.87
CA LEU A 97 -35.01 56.37 63.92
C LEU A 97 -36.47 56.86 63.95
N PRO A 98 -36.87 57.64 64.97
CA PRO A 98 -38.22 58.22 65.00
C PRO A 98 -38.31 59.32 63.95
N LEU A 99 -38.93 59.02 62.81
CA LEU A 99 -39.35 60.04 61.86
C LEU A 99 -40.66 60.70 62.35
N PRO A 100 -40.80 62.03 62.27
CA PRO A 100 -42.03 62.72 62.63
C PRO A 100 -43.19 62.31 61.71
N ARG A 101 -44.40 62.24 62.27
CA ARG A 101 -45.67 62.07 61.56
C ARG A 101 -45.75 63.02 60.35
N GLY A 102 -45.82 62.45 59.15
CA GLY A 102 -46.12 63.14 57.90
C GLY A 102 -46.95 62.24 56.98
N HIS A 103 -48.05 62.81 56.50
CA HIS A 103 -49.11 62.27 55.63
C HIS A 103 -48.81 61.03 54.76
N GLN A 104 -49.82 60.13 54.72
CA GLN A 104 -49.99 59.16 53.63
C GLN A 104 -50.06 59.86 52.28
N PRO A 105 -49.50 59.23 51.24
CA PRO A 105 -50.31 59.00 50.06
C PRO A 105 -50.40 57.51 49.72
N THR A 106 -51.61 57.13 49.38
CA THR A 106 -51.99 55.92 48.65
C THR A 106 -51.14 55.73 47.40
N ALA A 107 -50.44 54.60 47.29
CA ALA A 107 -49.95 54.11 46.01
C ALA A 107 -50.00 52.58 45.98
N SER A 108 -50.77 52.10 45.02
CA SER A 108 -51.01 50.71 44.62
C SER A 108 -49.71 49.93 44.43
N ARG A 109 -49.67 48.71 44.98
CA ARG A 109 -48.62 47.72 44.72
C ARG A 109 -48.66 47.27 43.26
N PRO A 110 -47.61 47.43 42.45
CA PRO A 110 -47.43 46.58 41.29
C PRO A 110 -46.87 45.23 41.76
N LYS A 111 -47.57 44.13 41.47
CA LYS A 111 -46.99 42.79 41.49
C LYS A 111 -45.92 42.72 40.40
N ARG A 112 -44.66 42.94 40.74
CA ARG A 112 -43.54 42.56 39.86
C ARG A 112 -43.30 41.06 40.04
N ASN A 113 -43.81 40.28 39.09
CA ASN A 113 -43.33 38.91 38.86
C ASN A 113 -41.88 39.01 38.38
N ALA A 114 -40.93 38.99 39.31
CA ALA A 114 -39.53 38.75 38.98
C ALA A 114 -39.40 37.26 38.67
N PHE A 115 -39.48 36.91 37.39
CA PHE A 115 -39.13 35.59 36.89
C PHE A 115 -37.60 35.43 37.09
N GLU A 116 -37.21 34.88 38.24
CA GLU A 116 -35.82 34.62 38.59
C GLU A 116 -35.36 33.41 37.76
N TYR A 117 -34.82 33.66 36.57
CA TYR A 117 -34.23 32.61 35.72
C TYR A 117 -32.98 32.07 36.41
N ARG A 118 -33.14 30.96 37.15
CA ARG A 118 -32.01 30.15 37.62
C ARG A 118 -31.61 29.20 36.48
N PRO A 119 -30.44 29.38 35.83
CA PRO A 119 -29.96 28.33 34.95
C PRO A 119 -29.68 27.09 35.82
N SER A 120 -30.37 26.00 35.53
CA SER A 120 -30.12 24.73 36.22
C SER A 120 -28.74 24.21 35.79
N PRO A 121 -27.90 23.71 36.72
CA PRO A 121 -26.59 23.13 36.38
C PRO A 121 -26.70 21.88 35.50
N GLN A 122 -27.91 21.34 35.32
CA GLN A 122 -28.19 20.21 34.43
C GLN A 122 -28.24 20.62 32.94
N LEU A 123 -28.54 21.88 32.61
CA LEU A 123 -28.52 22.35 31.23
C LEU A 123 -27.10 22.50 30.69
N ALA A 124 -26.15 22.91 31.53
CA ALA A 124 -24.74 23.06 31.13
C ALA A 124 -24.07 21.70 30.83
N SER A 125 -24.40 20.65 31.59
CA SER A 125 -23.88 19.30 31.35
C SER A 125 -24.51 18.63 30.12
N VAL A 126 -25.80 18.86 29.86
CA VAL A 126 -26.46 18.38 28.63
C VAL A 126 -25.88 19.07 27.39
N VAL A 127 -25.58 20.36 27.44
CA VAL A 127 -24.95 21.08 26.31
C VAL A 127 -23.55 20.54 26.01
N LEU A 128 -22.74 20.23 27.03
CA LEU A 128 -21.40 19.65 26.83
C LEU A 128 -21.45 18.21 26.27
N ILE A 129 -22.41 17.40 26.72
CA ILE A 129 -22.62 16.03 26.18
C ILE A 129 -23.13 16.10 24.74
N VAL A 130 -24.08 17.01 24.44
CA VAL A 130 -24.59 17.23 23.07
C VAL A 130 -23.48 17.76 22.15
N CYS A 131 -22.57 18.61 22.63
CA CYS A 131 -21.39 19.03 21.87
C CYS A 131 -20.37 17.90 21.62
N SER A 132 -20.27 16.91 22.52
CA SER A 132 -19.43 15.72 22.31
C SER A 132 -20.04 14.67 21.39
N VAL A 133 -21.37 14.73 21.17
CA VAL A 133 -22.13 13.89 20.24
C VAL A 133 -22.30 14.58 18.87
N ILE A 134 -21.65 15.73 18.64
CA ILE A 134 -21.53 16.31 17.29
C ILE A 134 -20.67 15.37 16.46
N THR A 135 -21.40 14.47 15.82
CA THR A 135 -21.12 13.64 14.67
C THR A 135 -19.77 13.87 14.02
N THR A 136 -19.07 12.77 13.78
CA THR A 136 -18.12 12.60 12.69
C THR A 136 -18.79 13.01 11.38
N THR A 137 -18.85 14.31 11.13
CA THR A 137 -19.17 14.84 9.81
C THR A 137 -17.97 14.47 8.95
N HIS A 138 -18.21 13.67 7.91
CA HIS A 138 -17.22 13.42 6.88
C HIS A 138 -16.99 14.73 6.11
N GLY A 139 -16.23 15.63 6.74
CA GLY A 139 -15.84 16.91 6.16
C GLY A 139 -14.84 16.71 5.04
N CYS A 140 -14.87 17.61 4.07
CA CYS A 140 -13.88 17.66 3.01
C CYS A 140 -12.54 18.12 3.58
N VAL A 141 -11.44 17.53 3.13
CA VAL A 141 -10.09 17.92 3.58
C VAL A 141 -9.74 19.30 3.10
N GLU A 142 -10.14 19.61 1.87
CA GLU A 142 -9.95 20.91 1.24
C GLU A 142 -11.26 21.32 0.57
N THR A 143 -11.66 22.58 0.80
CA THR A 143 -12.84 23.16 0.18
C THR A 143 -12.43 24.39 -0.60
N ILE A 144 -12.68 24.39 -1.91
CA ILE A 144 -12.38 25.50 -2.80
C ILE A 144 -13.71 26.10 -3.27
N SER A 145 -13.80 27.41 -3.31
CA SER A 145 -14.97 28.09 -3.86
C SER A 145 -14.63 28.72 -5.20
N ILE A 146 -15.38 28.33 -6.23
CA ILE A 146 -15.32 28.93 -7.56
C ILE A 146 -16.49 29.90 -7.67
N THR A 147 -16.21 31.17 -7.99
CA THR A 147 -17.23 32.21 -8.13
C THR A 147 -17.32 32.64 -9.58
N GLY A 148 -18.48 32.39 -10.20
CA GLY A 148 -18.71 32.72 -11.60
C GLY A 148 -18.67 34.23 -11.84
N ARG A 149 -17.52 34.73 -12.31
CA ARG A 149 -17.38 36.09 -12.84
C ARG A 149 -17.41 36.00 -14.36
N SER A 150 -18.57 36.33 -14.94
CA SER A 150 -18.71 36.43 -16.39
C SER A 150 -19.02 37.87 -16.76
N ASN A 151 -18.36 38.35 -17.81
CA ASN A 151 -18.67 39.64 -18.45
C ASN A 151 -19.68 39.46 -19.61
N GLU A 152 -20.06 38.22 -19.94
CA GLU A 152 -20.91 37.87 -21.07
C GLU A 152 -22.11 37.03 -20.60
N CYS A 153 -23.24 37.70 -20.40
CA CYS A 153 -24.51 37.07 -20.03
C CYS A 153 -25.52 37.25 -21.16
N VAL A 154 -26.16 36.16 -21.55
CA VAL A 154 -27.21 36.16 -22.58
C VAL A 154 -28.57 36.09 -21.90
N ARG A 155 -29.48 36.98 -22.29
CA ARG A 155 -30.86 36.94 -21.84
C ARG A 155 -31.67 36.08 -22.81
N GLU A 156 -32.16 34.94 -22.34
CA GLU A 156 -33.05 34.09 -23.13
C GLU A 156 -34.43 34.74 -23.32
N GLN A 157 -35.17 34.29 -24.34
CA GLN A 157 -36.50 34.81 -24.67
C GLN A 157 -37.52 34.68 -23.52
N ASN A 158 -37.29 33.75 -22.58
CA ASN A 158 -38.10 33.57 -21.36
C ASN A 158 -37.74 34.54 -20.22
N GLY A 159 -36.79 35.46 -20.43
CA GLY A 159 -36.35 36.44 -19.43
C GLY A 159 -35.25 35.93 -18.48
N THR A 160 -34.91 34.64 -18.52
CA THR A 160 -33.78 34.03 -17.80
C THR A 160 -32.46 34.59 -18.30
N VAL A 161 -31.58 35.00 -17.39
CA VAL A 161 -30.22 35.45 -17.72
C VAL A 161 -29.26 34.29 -17.48
N VAL A 162 -28.61 33.83 -18.54
CA VAL A 162 -27.61 32.75 -18.49
C VAL A 162 -26.23 33.38 -18.66
N CYS A 163 -25.38 33.25 -17.63
CA CYS A 163 -24.01 33.72 -17.64
C CYS A 163 -23.05 32.52 -17.69
N SER A 164 -22.22 32.45 -18.72
CA SER A 164 -21.21 31.40 -18.86
C SER A 164 -19.84 31.91 -18.43
N PHE A 165 -19.11 31.15 -17.63
CA PHE A 165 -17.75 31.48 -17.22
C PHE A 165 -16.84 30.25 -17.38
N GLN A 166 -15.56 30.47 -17.61
CA GLN A 166 -14.55 29.42 -17.69
C GLN A 166 -13.46 29.72 -16.67
N GLU A 167 -13.31 28.84 -15.68
CA GLU A 167 -12.27 28.93 -14.68
C GLU A 167 -11.53 27.59 -14.60
N THR A 168 -10.21 27.64 -14.44
CA THR A 168 -9.36 26.44 -14.35
C THR A 168 -8.71 26.40 -12.98
N THR A 169 -8.91 25.29 -12.26
CA THR A 169 -8.34 25.08 -10.93
C THR A 169 -7.55 23.78 -10.91
N SER A 170 -6.31 23.83 -10.43
CA SER A 170 -5.47 22.64 -10.22
C SER A 170 -5.63 22.13 -8.79
N LEU A 171 -5.87 20.84 -8.64
CA LEU A 171 -6.05 20.17 -7.36
C LEU A 171 -4.97 19.11 -7.15
N THR A 172 -4.43 19.03 -5.94
CA THR A 172 -3.50 17.96 -5.56
C THR A 172 -4.20 16.98 -4.64
N MET A 173 -4.31 15.72 -5.07
CA MET A 173 -4.99 14.66 -4.32
C MET A 173 -4.00 13.58 -3.90
N ILE A 174 -4.21 13.00 -2.71
CA ILE A 174 -3.39 11.90 -2.18
C ILE A 174 -4.29 10.67 -2.05
N ALA A 175 -3.78 9.47 -2.38
CA ALA A 175 -4.56 8.22 -2.40
C ALA A 175 -5.18 7.83 -1.04
N GLN A 176 -4.56 8.20 0.08
CA GLN A 176 -5.13 8.04 1.43
C GLN A 176 -5.68 9.35 2.01
N GLY A 177 -5.79 10.40 1.18
CA GLY A 177 -6.41 11.66 1.57
C GLY A 177 -7.94 11.54 1.59
N GLY A 178 -8.58 12.38 2.40
CA GLY A 178 -10.02 12.55 2.32
C GLY A 178 -10.45 13.30 1.05
N PRO A 179 -11.77 13.44 0.82
CA PRO A 179 -12.30 14.03 -0.40
C PRO A 179 -12.03 15.54 -0.48
N THR A 180 -11.81 16.03 -1.70
CA THR A 180 -11.71 17.46 -2.02
C THR A 180 -13.07 17.96 -2.50
N CYS A 181 -13.53 19.10 -2.01
CA CYS A 181 -14.82 19.66 -2.37
C CYS A 181 -14.70 21.02 -3.03
N ILE A 182 -15.49 21.23 -4.07
CA ILE A 182 -15.61 22.49 -4.79
C ILE A 182 -17.04 22.99 -4.58
N SER A 183 -17.18 24.23 -4.14
CA SER A 183 -18.47 24.90 -4.04
C SER A 183 -18.59 25.93 -5.15
N PHE A 184 -19.60 25.78 -6.00
CA PHE A 184 -19.89 26.73 -7.07
C PHE A 184 -20.78 27.83 -6.52
N ARG A 185 -20.36 29.09 -6.71
CA ARG A 185 -21.12 30.27 -6.30
C ARG A 185 -21.56 31.07 -7.52
N ASN A 186 -22.81 31.54 -7.48
CA ASN A 186 -23.34 32.49 -8.45
C ASN A 186 -22.67 33.88 -8.28
N HIS A 187 -22.93 34.81 -9.19
CA HIS A 187 -22.46 36.19 -9.16
C HIS A 187 -22.80 36.90 -7.84
N ASP A 188 -23.95 36.59 -7.25
CA ASP A 188 -24.41 37.16 -5.97
C ASP A 188 -23.74 36.53 -4.73
N GLY A 189 -22.84 35.57 -4.92
CA GLY A 189 -22.12 34.86 -3.86
C GLY A 189 -22.87 33.66 -3.25
N GLU A 190 -24.12 33.43 -3.68
CA GLU A 190 -24.94 32.29 -3.27
C GLU A 190 -24.42 30.97 -3.84
N VAL A 191 -24.49 29.89 -3.06
CA VAL A 191 -24.01 28.57 -3.47
C VAL A 191 -25.02 27.92 -4.42
N SER A 192 -24.60 27.64 -5.64
CA SER A 192 -25.41 26.98 -6.68
C SER A 192 -25.29 25.45 -6.64
N GLY A 193 -24.17 24.93 -6.15
CA GLY A 193 -23.95 23.49 -6.01
C GLY A 193 -22.59 23.14 -5.40
N HIS A 194 -22.42 21.86 -5.08
CA HIS A 194 -21.18 21.31 -4.53
C HIS A 194 -20.72 20.13 -5.38
N LEU A 195 -19.44 20.09 -5.72
CA LEU A 195 -18.78 18.93 -6.32
C LEU A 195 -17.80 18.36 -5.32
N LYS A 196 -18.00 17.11 -4.94
CA LYS A 196 -17.07 16.36 -4.11
C LYS A 196 -16.31 15.36 -4.98
N ILE A 197 -14.99 15.45 -4.95
CA ILE A 197 -14.06 14.66 -5.75
C ILE A 197 -13.28 13.76 -4.80
N SER A 198 -13.35 12.45 -5.02
CA SER A 198 -12.62 11.46 -4.24
C SER A 198 -11.73 10.63 -5.15
N LEU A 199 -10.47 10.43 -4.77
CA LEU A 199 -9.57 9.52 -5.45
C LEU A 199 -9.92 8.09 -5.01
N ASN A 200 -10.48 7.28 -5.90
CA ASN A 200 -10.85 5.91 -5.58
C ASN A 200 -9.59 5.02 -5.53
N TYR A 201 -8.86 4.96 -6.65
CA TYR A 201 -7.56 4.29 -6.71
C TYR A 201 -6.71 4.77 -7.90
N LEU A 202 -5.41 4.60 -7.74
CA LEU A 202 -4.43 4.70 -8.82
C LEU A 202 -4.21 3.31 -9.42
N GLN A 203 -4.38 3.20 -10.73
CA GLN A 203 -4.17 1.96 -11.47
C GLN A 203 -2.86 2.04 -12.26
N LEU A 204 -1.95 1.13 -11.95
CA LEU A 204 -0.69 0.94 -12.66
C LEU A 204 -0.80 -0.31 -13.54
N SER A 205 -0.77 -0.12 -14.85
CA SER A 205 -0.83 -1.21 -15.82
C SER A 205 0.57 -1.51 -16.36
N CYS A 206 1.10 -2.70 -16.06
CA CYS A 206 2.38 -3.17 -16.55
C CYS A 206 2.40 -3.26 -18.08
N ARG A 207 3.42 -2.67 -18.71
CA ARG A 207 3.81 -3.01 -20.09
C ARG A 207 4.77 -4.19 -20.01
N LYS A 208 4.24 -5.39 -20.20
CA LYS A 208 4.96 -6.65 -20.12
C LYS A 208 6.11 -6.72 -21.13
N SER A 209 7.28 -7.14 -20.67
CA SER A 209 8.44 -7.53 -21.48
C SER A 209 8.85 -8.94 -21.10
N SER A 210 8.65 -9.89 -22.02
CA SER A 210 9.01 -11.30 -21.83
C SER A 210 10.53 -11.45 -21.73
N GLU A 211 11.01 -12.19 -20.74
CA GLU A 211 12.45 -12.46 -20.58
C GLU A 211 12.78 -13.88 -21.05
N PHE A 212 12.10 -14.90 -20.52
CA PHE A 212 12.28 -16.28 -20.92
C PHE A 212 11.07 -17.13 -20.51
N PHE A 213 11.01 -18.35 -21.06
CA PHE A 213 10.03 -19.35 -20.67
C PHE A 213 10.69 -20.47 -19.88
N THR A 214 9.95 -21.11 -18.99
CA THR A 214 10.43 -22.24 -18.17
C THR A 214 9.32 -23.26 -17.96
N ARG A 215 9.69 -24.43 -17.44
CA ARG A 215 8.80 -25.56 -17.17
C ARG A 215 9.31 -26.33 -15.97
N GLU A 216 8.41 -27.04 -15.32
CA GLU A 216 8.77 -28.00 -14.28
C GLU A 216 9.59 -29.15 -14.88
N TYR A 217 10.67 -29.50 -14.20
CA TYR A 217 11.57 -30.54 -14.67
C TYR A 217 12.26 -31.27 -13.51
N GLU A 218 12.68 -32.49 -13.81
CA GLU A 218 13.63 -33.23 -12.98
C GLU A 218 14.86 -33.58 -13.81
N ILE A 219 16.05 -33.46 -13.20
CA ILE A 219 17.29 -33.91 -13.85
C ILE A 219 17.49 -35.39 -13.54
N LYS A 220 17.65 -36.19 -14.60
CA LYS A 220 18.05 -37.59 -14.53
C LYS A 220 19.50 -37.75 -14.97
N HIS A 221 20.08 -38.90 -14.65
CA HIS A 221 21.41 -39.25 -15.09
C HIS A 221 21.48 -40.73 -15.45
N ASP A 222 22.22 -41.01 -16.53
CA ASP A 222 22.56 -42.36 -16.96
C ASP A 222 24.09 -42.47 -17.06
N SER A 223 24.63 -43.68 -16.84
CA SER A 223 26.06 -43.94 -16.99
C SER A 223 26.31 -45.27 -17.68
N ALA A 224 27.34 -45.31 -18.52
CA ALA A 224 27.75 -46.49 -19.26
C ALA A 224 29.28 -46.64 -19.20
N GLN A 225 29.74 -47.76 -18.65
CA GLN A 225 31.15 -48.15 -18.69
C GLN A 225 31.44 -48.90 -19.98
N LYS A 226 32.53 -48.53 -20.66
CA LYS A 226 33.05 -49.21 -21.85
C LYS A 226 34.54 -49.50 -21.69
N CYS A 227 34.95 -50.69 -22.10
CA CYS A 227 36.36 -51.04 -22.20
C CYS A 227 37.01 -50.30 -23.38
N SER A 228 38.33 -50.10 -23.34
CA SER A 228 39.07 -49.55 -24.48
C SER A 228 38.84 -50.41 -25.74
N GLY A 229 38.58 -49.76 -26.87
CA GLY A 229 38.22 -50.38 -28.14
C GLY A 229 36.75 -50.80 -28.27
N SER A 230 35.86 -50.38 -27.36
CA SER A 230 34.44 -50.76 -27.37
C SER A 230 33.49 -49.56 -27.33
N GLY A 231 32.47 -49.58 -28.19
CA GLY A 231 31.50 -48.49 -28.30
C GLY A 231 32.18 -47.17 -28.64
N SER A 232 31.80 -46.10 -27.95
CA SER A 232 32.42 -44.79 -28.07
C SER A 232 33.80 -44.71 -27.39
N CYS A 233 34.27 -45.75 -26.69
CA CYS A 233 35.59 -45.77 -26.06
C CYS A 233 36.65 -46.33 -27.03
N GLU A 234 36.95 -45.63 -28.13
CA GLU A 234 37.89 -46.12 -29.15
C GLU A 234 39.31 -46.32 -28.60
N TYR A 235 39.78 -45.40 -27.76
CA TYR A 235 41.09 -45.45 -27.09
C TYR A 235 41.01 -44.83 -25.68
N SER A 236 41.98 -45.13 -24.81
CA SER A 236 41.90 -44.85 -23.36
C SER A 236 41.76 -43.38 -22.95
N ASP A 237 42.16 -42.46 -23.84
CA ASP A 237 42.23 -41.02 -23.54
C ASP A 237 41.12 -40.22 -24.24
N ILE A 238 40.16 -40.90 -24.87
CA ILE A 238 39.07 -40.26 -25.61
C ILE A 238 38.20 -39.36 -24.71
N CYS A 239 38.20 -39.56 -23.39
CA CYS A 239 37.49 -38.70 -22.45
C CYS A 239 37.90 -37.22 -22.53
N GLN A 240 39.11 -36.90 -23.00
CA GLN A 240 39.54 -35.52 -23.20
C GLN A 240 38.95 -34.89 -24.46
N ALA A 241 38.49 -35.71 -25.41
CA ALA A 241 37.90 -35.27 -26.66
C ALA A 241 36.37 -35.15 -26.60
N ILE A 242 35.71 -35.84 -25.65
CA ILE A 242 34.26 -35.77 -25.45
C ILE A 242 33.86 -34.38 -24.97
N LYS A 243 32.91 -33.77 -25.68
CA LYS A 243 32.29 -32.49 -25.33
C LYS A 243 30.99 -32.71 -24.59
N THR A 244 30.59 -31.71 -23.80
CA THR A 244 29.32 -31.74 -23.07
C THR A 244 28.10 -31.78 -23.99
N SER A 245 28.23 -31.31 -25.24
CA SER A 245 27.19 -31.39 -26.27
C SER A 245 27.05 -32.75 -26.96
N ASP A 246 28.00 -33.67 -26.77
CA ASP A 246 28.05 -34.89 -27.57
C ASP A 246 26.94 -35.87 -27.18
N ALA A 247 26.23 -36.40 -28.18
CA ALA A 247 25.21 -37.42 -28.02
C ALA A 247 25.82 -38.79 -28.31
N LEU A 248 26.20 -39.51 -27.26
CA LEU A 248 26.83 -40.82 -27.39
C LEU A 248 25.79 -41.93 -27.62
N ALA A 249 26.14 -42.94 -28.41
CA ALA A 249 25.26 -44.06 -28.73
C ALA A 249 24.88 -44.88 -27.48
N GLU A 250 25.69 -44.82 -26.43
CA GLU A 250 25.42 -45.42 -25.12
C GLU A 250 24.17 -44.87 -24.41
N PHE A 251 23.65 -43.71 -24.85
CA PHE A 251 22.53 -42.99 -24.22
C PHE A 251 21.32 -42.86 -25.16
N ASP A 252 21.15 -43.81 -26.07
CA ASP A 252 20.04 -43.79 -27.03
C ASP A 252 18.65 -43.86 -26.34
N GLY A 253 17.60 -43.46 -27.08
CA GLY A 253 16.23 -43.41 -26.58
C GLY A 253 15.92 -42.17 -25.73
N ASN A 254 15.95 -42.29 -24.40
CA ASN A 254 15.43 -41.27 -23.48
C ASN A 254 16.43 -40.18 -23.13
N ALA A 255 17.70 -40.51 -22.91
CA ALA A 255 18.70 -39.56 -22.43
C ALA A 255 19.18 -38.56 -23.51
N ASN A 256 19.32 -39.02 -24.76
CA ASN A 256 19.66 -38.13 -25.89
C ASN A 256 18.45 -37.35 -26.45
N LYS A 257 17.21 -37.75 -26.13
CA LYS A 257 15.99 -37.03 -26.57
C LYS A 257 15.79 -35.69 -25.86
N PHE A 258 16.33 -35.57 -24.66
CA PHE A 258 16.14 -34.41 -23.80
C PHE A 258 17.41 -33.55 -23.71
N PRO A 259 17.27 -32.24 -23.44
CA PRO A 259 18.42 -31.37 -23.24
C PRO A 259 19.25 -31.87 -22.06
N GLY A 260 20.57 -31.85 -22.21
CA GLY A 260 21.49 -32.43 -21.24
C GLY A 260 22.94 -32.39 -21.67
N TYR A 261 23.81 -32.80 -20.75
CA TYR A 261 25.26 -32.71 -20.84
C TYR A 261 25.91 -34.07 -20.68
N THR A 262 26.84 -34.38 -21.57
CA THR A 262 27.60 -35.64 -21.57
C THR A 262 29.00 -35.43 -21.00
N TYR A 263 29.48 -36.38 -20.23
CA TYR A 263 30.78 -36.34 -19.58
C TYR A 263 31.48 -37.69 -19.71
N CYS A 264 32.80 -37.67 -19.51
CA CYS A 264 33.62 -38.86 -19.54
C CYS A 264 34.66 -38.82 -18.43
N ALA A 265 34.77 -39.93 -17.70
CA ALA A 265 35.82 -40.17 -16.72
C ALA A 265 36.57 -41.45 -17.08
N ARG A 266 37.86 -41.51 -16.73
CA ARG A 266 38.66 -42.73 -16.91
C ARG A 266 38.16 -43.81 -15.95
N SER A 267 37.90 -45.01 -16.48
CA SER A 267 37.49 -46.19 -15.72
C SER A 267 38.61 -47.23 -15.66
N CYS A 268 38.48 -48.21 -14.77
CA CYS A 268 39.42 -49.31 -14.68
C CYS A 268 39.32 -50.25 -15.89
N GLY A 269 40.45 -50.87 -16.24
CA GLY A 269 40.55 -51.95 -17.24
C GLY A 269 40.80 -53.30 -16.58
N CYS A 270 41.19 -54.29 -17.40
CA CYS A 270 41.44 -55.68 -17.02
C CYS A 270 40.20 -56.51 -16.69
N PHE A 271 40.43 -57.82 -16.54
CA PHE A 271 39.41 -58.84 -16.31
C PHE A 271 38.54 -58.56 -15.06
N PHE A 272 39.15 -58.05 -13.98
CA PHE A 272 38.44 -57.69 -12.75
C PHE A 272 37.44 -56.54 -12.92
N CYS A 273 37.55 -55.76 -14.01
CA CYS A 273 36.63 -54.69 -14.37
C CYS A 273 35.73 -55.06 -15.56
N GLY A 274 35.66 -56.34 -15.95
CA GLY A 274 34.86 -56.82 -17.08
C GLY A 274 35.48 -56.57 -18.45
N CYS A 275 36.77 -56.21 -18.51
CA CYS A 275 37.48 -55.93 -19.76
C CYS A 275 38.52 -56.99 -20.09
N PHE A 276 38.65 -57.35 -21.37
CA PHE A 276 39.68 -58.32 -21.80
C PHE A 276 41.10 -57.72 -21.70
N TYR A 277 41.26 -56.45 -22.10
CA TYR A 277 42.54 -55.74 -22.05
C TYR A 277 42.70 -54.91 -20.77
N CYS A 278 43.95 -54.78 -20.30
CA CYS A 278 44.33 -53.98 -19.13
C CYS A 278 44.53 -52.49 -19.40
N THR A 279 44.21 -52.05 -20.61
CA THR A 279 44.07 -50.62 -20.95
C THR A 279 42.87 -50.03 -20.21
N ALA A 280 43.02 -48.81 -19.70
CA ALA A 280 41.93 -48.14 -19.00
C ALA A 280 40.69 -47.97 -19.89
N GLY A 281 39.50 -48.17 -19.31
CA GLY A 281 38.23 -47.96 -19.97
C GLY A 281 37.72 -46.52 -19.84
N CYS A 282 36.53 -46.28 -20.38
CA CYS A 282 35.81 -45.02 -20.32
C CYS A 282 34.51 -45.22 -19.53
N LEU A 283 34.25 -44.34 -18.56
CA LEU A 283 32.95 -44.20 -17.92
C LEU A 283 32.29 -42.96 -18.49
N PHE A 284 31.34 -43.17 -19.40
CA PHE A 284 30.50 -42.11 -19.90
C PHE A 284 29.33 -41.90 -18.94
N TYR A 285 28.92 -40.66 -18.75
CA TYR A 285 27.68 -40.35 -18.06
C TYR A 285 27.02 -39.10 -18.64
N ARG A 286 25.69 -39.06 -18.63
CA ARG A 286 24.91 -37.95 -19.17
C ARG A 286 23.89 -37.50 -18.14
N THR A 287 23.84 -36.20 -17.86
CA THR A 287 22.77 -35.58 -17.08
C THR A 287 21.80 -34.87 -18.01
N TYR A 288 20.49 -35.06 -17.85
CA TYR A 288 19.49 -34.51 -18.77
C TYR A 288 18.19 -34.16 -18.05
N ALA A 289 17.51 -33.11 -18.49
CA ALA A 289 16.28 -32.63 -17.89
C ALA A 289 15.05 -33.28 -18.53
N VAL A 290 14.12 -33.79 -17.73
CA VAL A 290 12.87 -34.39 -18.19
C VAL A 290 11.69 -33.53 -17.72
N PRO A 291 10.71 -33.20 -18.58
CA PRO A 291 9.54 -32.43 -18.17
C PRO A 291 8.68 -33.22 -17.17
N LEU A 292 8.21 -32.54 -16.12
CA LEU A 292 7.27 -33.11 -15.15
C LEU A 292 5.81 -32.84 -15.51
N SER A 293 5.53 -31.65 -16.05
CA SER A 293 4.19 -31.22 -16.44
C SER A 293 4.19 -30.64 -17.86
N SER A 294 3.02 -30.58 -18.50
CA SER A 294 2.83 -29.95 -19.83
C SER A 294 2.79 -28.41 -19.77
N THR A 295 2.68 -27.84 -18.58
CA THR A 295 2.51 -26.40 -18.34
C THR A 295 3.80 -25.65 -18.61
N SER A 296 3.71 -24.51 -19.29
CA SER A 296 4.81 -23.58 -19.50
C SER A 296 4.57 -22.28 -18.78
N TYR A 297 5.61 -21.78 -18.12
CA TYR A 297 5.58 -20.53 -17.40
C TYR A 297 6.39 -19.48 -18.17
N GLU A 298 5.88 -18.27 -18.20
CA GLU A 298 6.57 -17.13 -18.77
C GLU A 298 7.09 -16.23 -17.64
N VAL A 299 8.40 -16.00 -17.62
CA VAL A 299 9.03 -15.03 -16.75
C VAL A 299 9.18 -13.71 -17.51
N PHE A 300 8.67 -12.63 -16.91
CA PHE A 300 8.64 -11.31 -17.53
C PHE A 300 8.91 -10.20 -16.52
N SER A 301 9.29 -9.03 -17.03
CA SER A 301 9.43 -7.81 -16.25
C SER A 301 8.57 -6.68 -16.85
N CYS A 302 8.43 -5.60 -16.08
CA CYS A 302 7.62 -4.44 -16.44
C CYS A 302 8.52 -3.21 -16.57
N PRO A 303 9.24 -3.02 -17.70
CA PRO A 303 10.14 -1.88 -17.89
C PRO A 303 9.41 -0.54 -17.82
N THR A 304 8.12 -0.51 -18.17
CA THR A 304 7.28 0.68 -18.06
C THR A 304 5.91 0.35 -17.46
N TRP A 305 5.36 1.30 -16.72
CA TRP A 305 4.04 1.21 -16.11
C TRP A 305 3.17 2.36 -16.62
N LYS A 306 2.01 2.02 -17.18
CA LYS A 306 1.00 2.99 -17.58
C LYS A 306 0.19 3.39 -16.35
N VAL A 307 0.16 4.69 -16.08
CA VAL A 307 -0.59 5.25 -14.95
C VAL A 307 -1.97 5.69 -15.42
N SER A 308 -2.99 5.37 -14.63
CA SER A 308 -4.33 5.93 -14.76
C SER A 308 -4.94 6.08 -13.38
N THR A 309 -5.92 6.97 -13.24
CA THR A 309 -6.60 7.21 -11.96
C THR A 309 -8.09 7.11 -12.15
N VAL A 310 -8.78 6.56 -11.15
CA VAL A 310 -10.24 6.54 -11.12
C VAL A 310 -10.70 7.50 -10.02
N LEU A 311 -11.46 8.51 -10.42
CA LEU A 311 -12.05 9.49 -9.54
C LEU A 311 -13.53 9.18 -9.36
N LYS A 312 -14.03 9.33 -8.14
CA LYS A 312 -15.45 9.35 -7.82
C LYS A 312 -15.89 10.80 -7.68
N LEU A 313 -16.87 11.20 -8.47
CA LEU A 313 -17.43 12.55 -8.52
C LEU A 313 -18.84 12.50 -7.94
N GLU A 314 -19.12 13.34 -6.96
CA GLU A 314 -20.43 13.51 -6.34
C GLU A 314 -20.85 14.98 -6.53
N PHE A 315 -21.75 15.26 -7.46
CA PHE A 315 -22.26 16.61 -7.69
C PHE A 315 -23.65 16.78 -7.08
N THR A 316 -23.77 17.74 -6.17
CA THR A 316 -25.00 18.06 -5.47
C THR A 316 -25.52 19.42 -5.93
N ARG A 317 -26.73 19.44 -6.51
CA ARG A 317 -27.46 20.64 -6.94
C ARG A 317 -28.89 20.56 -6.43
N ALA A 318 -29.38 21.62 -5.76
CA ALA A 318 -30.76 21.70 -5.26
C ALA A 318 -31.21 20.43 -4.49
N ASN A 319 -30.35 19.91 -3.62
CA ASN A 319 -30.52 18.68 -2.83
C ASN A 319 -30.56 17.35 -3.60
N VAL A 320 -30.37 17.36 -4.92
CA VAL A 320 -30.16 16.14 -5.72
C VAL A 320 -28.67 15.89 -5.86
N THR A 321 -28.20 14.67 -5.58
CA THR A 321 -26.79 14.29 -5.72
C THR A 321 -26.61 13.25 -6.80
N GLU A 322 -25.83 13.57 -7.82
CA GLU A 322 -25.42 12.66 -8.88
C GLU A 322 -24.01 12.14 -8.60
N THR A 323 -23.82 10.83 -8.73
CA THR A 323 -22.52 10.18 -8.49
C THR A 323 -22.04 9.49 -9.75
N THR A 324 -20.79 9.74 -10.15
CA THR A 324 -20.17 9.12 -11.32
C THR A 324 -18.73 8.71 -11.03
N GLU A 325 -18.23 7.72 -11.75
CA GLU A 325 -16.81 7.37 -11.74
C GLU A 325 -16.18 7.70 -13.08
N VAL A 326 -15.04 8.39 -13.04
CA VAL A 326 -14.32 8.83 -14.22
C VAL A 326 -12.89 8.32 -14.16
N LYS A 327 -12.47 7.64 -15.24
CA LYS A 327 -11.08 7.21 -15.41
C LYS A 327 -10.30 8.25 -16.22
N LEU A 328 -9.26 8.81 -15.62
CA LEU A 328 -8.38 9.78 -16.25
C LEU A 328 -7.02 9.15 -16.58
N PHE A 329 -6.45 9.63 -17.69
CA PHE A 329 -5.11 9.29 -18.15
C PHE A 329 -4.26 10.56 -18.19
N PRO A 330 -2.95 10.48 -17.91
CA PRO A 330 -2.07 11.65 -17.93
C PRO A 330 -2.13 12.38 -19.28
N GLY A 331 -2.30 13.69 -19.24
CA GLY A 331 -2.34 14.56 -20.43
C GLY A 331 -3.59 14.44 -21.31
N LEU A 332 -4.52 13.52 -21.00
CA LEU A 332 -5.79 13.41 -21.70
C LEU A 332 -6.90 14.13 -20.95
N SER A 333 -7.72 14.84 -21.70
CA SER A 333 -8.91 15.52 -21.18
C SER A 333 -10.12 14.62 -21.23
N HIS A 334 -10.86 14.58 -20.13
CA HIS A 334 -12.17 13.95 -20.04
C HIS A 334 -13.24 15.02 -19.77
N GLY A 335 -14.27 15.06 -20.60
CA GLY A 335 -15.42 15.93 -20.40
C GLY A 335 -16.50 15.21 -19.59
N TRP A 336 -17.00 15.84 -18.53
CA TRP A 336 -18.14 15.38 -17.77
C TRP A 336 -19.03 16.56 -17.41
N ASN A 337 -20.27 16.58 -17.91
CA ASN A 337 -21.15 17.76 -17.89
C ASN A 337 -20.40 18.98 -18.48
N ASP A 338 -20.46 20.13 -17.79
CA ASP A 338 -19.74 21.35 -18.16
C ASP A 338 -18.29 21.39 -17.64
N LEU A 339 -17.79 20.28 -17.07
CA LEU A 339 -16.45 20.18 -16.49
C LEU A 339 -15.49 19.45 -17.43
N LYS A 340 -14.26 19.97 -17.49
CA LYS A 340 -13.15 19.37 -18.21
C LYS A 340 -12.07 18.93 -17.23
N LEU A 341 -11.93 17.63 -17.05
CA LEU A 341 -11.00 17.02 -16.09
C LEU A 341 -9.74 16.56 -16.82
N VAL A 342 -8.57 16.95 -16.32
CA VAL A 342 -7.28 16.57 -16.89
C VAL A 342 -6.35 16.11 -15.77
N LEU A 343 -5.79 14.91 -15.90
CA LEU A 343 -4.71 14.47 -15.01
C LEU A 343 -3.40 15.12 -15.47
N GLN A 344 -2.95 16.15 -14.75
CA GLN A 344 -1.71 16.88 -15.07
C GLN A 344 -0.47 16.00 -14.85
N ALA A 345 -0.35 15.41 -13.66
CA ALA A 345 0.73 14.50 -13.30
C ALA A 345 0.29 13.55 -12.19
N ALA A 346 0.92 12.38 -12.13
CA ALA A 346 0.78 11.45 -11.02
C ALA A 346 2.19 11.06 -10.54
N GLN A 347 2.47 11.31 -9.25
CA GLN A 347 3.72 10.91 -8.62
C GLN A 347 3.50 9.58 -7.90
N ILE A 348 4.32 8.59 -8.24
CA ILE A 348 4.28 7.27 -7.62
C ILE A 348 5.50 7.15 -6.74
N ALA A 349 5.30 6.88 -5.45
CA ALA A 349 6.40 6.57 -4.55
C ALA A 349 7.17 5.35 -5.08
N PRO A 350 8.51 5.30 -4.95
CA PRO A 350 9.28 4.15 -5.40
C PRO A 350 8.83 2.89 -4.66
N MET A 351 8.08 2.03 -5.35
CA MET A 351 7.58 0.76 -4.82
C MET A 351 8.48 -0.37 -5.33
N PRO A 352 9.10 -1.17 -4.45
CA PRO A 352 9.99 -2.27 -4.86
C PRO A 352 9.34 -3.23 -5.86
N LEU A 353 8.03 -3.47 -5.74
CA LEU A 353 7.24 -4.33 -6.64
C LEU A 353 7.26 -3.88 -8.11
N LEU A 354 7.46 -2.58 -8.38
CA LEU A 354 7.51 -2.08 -9.76
C LEU A 354 8.80 -2.47 -10.49
N ASN A 355 9.81 -2.93 -9.75
CA ASN A 355 11.10 -3.38 -10.27
C ASN A 355 11.33 -4.88 -10.05
N THR A 356 10.27 -5.66 -9.79
CA THR A 356 10.37 -7.12 -9.67
C THR A 356 10.05 -7.80 -10.99
N ARG A 357 10.47 -9.06 -11.09
CA ARG A 357 10.03 -9.97 -12.14
C ARG A 357 8.76 -10.69 -11.70
N PHE A 358 8.04 -11.18 -12.67
CA PHE A 358 6.81 -11.94 -12.50
C PHE A 358 6.88 -13.22 -13.32
N VAL A 359 6.21 -14.26 -12.83
CA VAL A 359 6.01 -15.51 -13.54
C VAL A 359 4.52 -15.73 -13.76
N THR A 360 4.13 -16.26 -14.92
CA THR A 360 2.71 -16.55 -15.22
C THR A 360 2.56 -17.82 -16.03
N ASP A 361 1.51 -18.59 -15.71
CA ASP A 361 1.02 -19.72 -16.50
C ASP A 361 -0.03 -19.29 -17.55
N GLY A 362 -0.31 -17.99 -17.66
CA GLY A 362 -1.37 -17.41 -18.49
C GLY A 362 -2.69 -17.16 -17.75
N HIS A 363 -2.92 -17.81 -16.61
CA HIS A 363 -4.12 -17.65 -15.77
C HIS A 363 -3.82 -16.94 -14.45
N ARG A 364 -2.70 -17.30 -13.83
CA ARG A 364 -2.21 -16.80 -12.55
C ARG A 364 -0.88 -16.11 -12.76
N THR A 365 -0.57 -15.14 -11.92
CA THR A 365 0.72 -14.44 -11.94
C THR A 365 1.25 -14.37 -10.52
N ALA A 366 2.52 -14.74 -10.35
CA ALA A 366 3.24 -14.64 -9.08
C ALA A 366 4.46 -13.73 -9.26
N ARG A 367 5.00 -13.26 -8.13
CA ARG A 367 6.28 -12.56 -8.12
C ARG A 367 7.37 -13.61 -8.27
N TYR A 368 8.28 -13.39 -9.19
CA TYR A 368 9.40 -14.29 -9.45
C TYR A 368 10.65 -13.80 -8.73
N GLU A 369 11.28 -14.66 -7.94
CA GLU A 369 12.58 -14.41 -7.35
C GLU A 369 13.68 -14.96 -8.27
N PRO A 370 14.74 -14.18 -8.58
CA PRO A 370 15.78 -14.65 -9.48
C PRO A 370 16.50 -15.88 -8.92
N ASP A 371 16.42 -17.00 -9.64
CA ASP A 371 17.22 -18.20 -9.40
C ASP A 371 18.10 -18.48 -10.63
N ASP A 372 19.42 -18.51 -10.41
CA ASP A 372 20.41 -18.73 -11.46
C ASP A 372 20.38 -20.17 -12.00
N GLN A 373 19.73 -21.12 -11.29
CA GLN A 373 19.65 -22.55 -11.63
C GLN A 373 18.40 -22.96 -12.40
N VAL A 374 17.61 -22.00 -12.90
CA VAL A 374 16.34 -22.27 -13.59
C VAL A 374 16.56 -22.69 -15.04
N LEU A 375 15.74 -23.65 -15.50
CA LEU A 375 15.65 -24.05 -16.91
C LEU A 375 15.10 -22.89 -17.75
N LYS A 376 15.81 -22.50 -18.80
CA LYS A 376 15.45 -21.38 -19.68
C LYS A 376 15.18 -21.86 -21.09
N CYS A 377 14.04 -21.43 -21.62
CA CYS A 377 13.60 -21.65 -22.99
C CYS A 377 13.45 -20.29 -23.69
N ALA A 378 13.85 -20.20 -24.96
CA ALA A 378 13.87 -18.93 -25.69
C ALA A 378 12.48 -18.35 -25.99
N ASN A 379 11.48 -19.21 -26.22
CA ASN A 379 10.12 -18.83 -26.54
C ASN A 379 9.12 -19.90 -26.07
N ALA A 380 7.83 -19.60 -26.20
CA ALA A 380 6.74 -20.49 -25.79
C ALA A 380 6.75 -21.84 -26.53
N GLU A 381 7.12 -21.86 -27.82
CA GLU A 381 7.20 -23.09 -28.62
C GLU A 381 8.35 -24.00 -28.16
N ALA A 382 9.51 -23.42 -27.88
CA ALA A 382 10.66 -24.10 -27.32
C ALA A 382 10.32 -24.70 -25.96
N ALA A 383 9.61 -23.95 -25.10
CA ALA A 383 9.10 -24.48 -23.85
C ALA A 383 8.15 -25.66 -24.10
N LYS A 384 7.18 -25.54 -25.01
CA LYS A 384 6.22 -26.61 -25.34
C LYS A 384 6.89 -27.90 -25.82
N ASN A 385 7.90 -27.77 -26.68
CA ASN A 385 8.69 -28.90 -27.21
C ASN A 385 9.83 -29.33 -26.27
N PHE A 386 9.97 -28.68 -25.11
CA PHE A 386 11.03 -28.92 -24.13
C PHE A 386 12.45 -28.76 -24.69
N ASN A 387 12.61 -27.89 -25.69
CA ASN A 387 13.90 -27.49 -26.25
C ASN A 387 14.47 -26.32 -25.44
N CYS A 388 14.93 -26.63 -24.22
CA CYS A 388 15.37 -25.66 -23.23
C CYS A 388 16.78 -25.96 -22.76
N THR A 389 17.41 -25.02 -22.06
CA THR A 389 18.76 -25.17 -21.50
C THR A 389 18.70 -24.98 -19.99
N PHE A 390 19.42 -25.80 -19.23
CA PHE A 390 19.56 -25.63 -17.78
C PHE A 390 21.05 -25.49 -17.45
N PRO A 391 21.42 -24.83 -16.35
CA PRO A 391 22.84 -24.70 -15.99
C PRO A 391 23.51 -26.04 -15.69
N GLU A 392 24.74 -26.24 -16.20
CA GLU A 392 25.53 -27.45 -15.92
C GLU A 392 25.72 -27.68 -14.41
N SER A 393 25.76 -26.60 -13.62
CA SER A 393 25.87 -26.64 -12.15
C SER A 393 24.65 -27.17 -11.42
N SER A 394 23.52 -27.40 -12.11
CA SER A 394 22.29 -27.92 -11.49
C SER A 394 22.39 -29.39 -11.05
N CYS A 395 23.48 -30.08 -11.42
CA CYS A 395 23.78 -31.42 -10.92
C CYS A 395 25.27 -31.60 -10.60
N ARG A 396 25.56 -32.29 -9.49
CA ARG A 396 26.91 -32.67 -9.08
C ARG A 396 27.07 -34.18 -9.19
N CYS A 397 28.02 -34.64 -9.99
CA CYS A 397 28.27 -36.05 -10.26
C CYS A 397 29.65 -36.48 -9.77
N ASP A 398 29.71 -37.65 -9.12
CA ASP A 398 30.93 -38.31 -8.67
C ASP A 398 31.09 -39.65 -9.43
N PRO A 399 32.02 -39.73 -10.40
CA PRO A 399 32.26 -40.97 -11.15
C PRO A 399 32.90 -42.03 -10.23
N ARG A 400 32.35 -43.24 -10.24
CA ARG A 400 32.90 -44.42 -9.55
C ARG A 400 33.60 -45.32 -10.58
N GLN A 401 33.92 -46.55 -10.19
CA GLN A 401 34.62 -47.48 -11.09
C GLN A 401 33.76 -47.90 -12.30
N SER A 402 32.49 -48.25 -12.07
CA SER A 402 31.59 -48.80 -13.12
C SER A 402 30.30 -48.01 -13.34
N TYR A 403 30.01 -47.04 -12.49
CA TYR A 403 28.80 -46.21 -12.56
C TYR A 403 29.09 -44.80 -12.04
N THR A 404 28.20 -43.86 -12.31
CA THR A 404 28.30 -42.49 -11.76
C THR A 404 27.18 -42.25 -10.77
N HIS A 405 27.49 -41.63 -9.64
CA HIS A 405 26.48 -41.18 -8.68
C HIS A 405 26.31 -39.67 -8.81
N CYS A 406 25.10 -39.23 -9.14
CA CYS A 406 24.79 -37.82 -9.29
C CYS A 406 23.74 -37.34 -8.27
N SER A 407 24.00 -36.20 -7.64
CA SER A 407 23.04 -35.45 -6.84
C SER A 407 22.57 -34.25 -7.67
N CYS A 408 21.33 -34.32 -8.16
CA CYS A 408 20.75 -33.29 -9.02
C CYS A 408 19.56 -32.59 -8.36
N ARG A 409 19.34 -31.33 -8.73
CA ARG A 409 18.17 -30.55 -8.31
C ARG A 409 16.94 -30.90 -9.17
N ARG A 410 15.77 -30.71 -8.59
CA ARG A 410 14.46 -30.74 -9.25
C ARG A 410 13.83 -29.34 -9.13
N GLN A 411 13.06 -28.92 -10.13
CA GLN A 411 12.30 -27.67 -10.09
C GLN A 411 10.80 -27.98 -10.25
N THR A 412 10.01 -27.60 -9.25
CA THR A 412 8.54 -27.74 -9.24
C THR A 412 7.86 -26.38 -9.40
N GLU A 413 6.53 -26.36 -9.49
CA GLU A 413 5.74 -25.11 -9.45
C GLU A 413 6.03 -24.28 -8.19
N GLU A 414 6.32 -24.90 -7.05
CA GLU A 414 6.60 -24.17 -5.79
C GLU A 414 7.94 -23.41 -5.81
N ASP A 415 8.86 -23.84 -6.67
CA ASP A 415 10.15 -23.17 -6.87
C ASP A 415 10.05 -21.97 -7.84
N LEU A 416 8.90 -21.81 -8.53
CA LEU A 416 8.65 -20.78 -9.54
C LEU A 416 7.75 -19.66 -9.00
#